data_AF-A0A0R3W506-F1
#
_entry.id   AF-A0A0R3W506-F1
#
_cell.length_a   1.000
_cell.length_b   1.000
_cell.length_c   1.000
_cell.angle_alpha   90.00
_cell.angle_beta   90.00
_cell.angle_gamma   90.00
#
_symmetry.space_group_name_H-M   'P 1'
#
loop_
_entity.id
_entity.type
_entity.pdbx_description
1 polymer ?
#
loop_
_entity_poly.entity_id
_entity_poly.type
_entity_poly.pdbx_seq_one_letter_code
_entity_poly.pdbx_strand_id
1 'polypeptide(L)'
;MFSEQFKRAFIQEAPVFASEIQGVDSLSDVETESYFSAVEEIDFSELELQISSNFHRPFYRSALKELNEGNVTFRSLRTEMMNCQSDVEYLAKLACVRRGFDYILAHDEQVTWLTQVGESLACGALICLGCKTMDFEEAYASLLEYLQSTKDPGNLAKFVDELAAKDVRAINFYDIFFDRILIDALENLGSPPSSILALTRNTWLSPGFKRSALDSAVWTIMAAKRKLLKYPDGFFSLYYRVVETVASAMAWGFLGSDEVLNTFCDSVREEVVTFLRSLFKFIEVGDSSVNGDASPSDFPDFVENEHDFEEDDATITPDGDNGPPPHDAYTGMDFTSIEAFSACIYSNIATLHRRLATLIIDFSISRNTPLQVSTFNGLHLNQPPLPRSSTSNVVL
;
A
#
# COMPACT_ATOMS: atom_id res chain seq x y z
N MET A 1 -8.37 23.80 2.71
CA MET A 1 -9.54 24.16 3.55
C MET A 1 -10.38 22.94 3.91
N PHE A 2 -10.66 22.03 2.97
CA PHE A 2 -11.43 20.80 3.22
C PHE A 2 -10.75 19.81 4.18
N SER A 3 -9.46 19.46 4.02
CA SER A 3 -8.71 18.59 4.95
C SER A 3 -8.71 19.10 6.41
N GLU A 4 -8.65 20.43 6.61
CA GLU A 4 -8.77 21.06 7.94
C GLU A 4 -10.18 20.96 8.53
N GLN A 5 -11.24 21.05 7.71
CA GLN A 5 -12.62 20.85 8.16
C GLN A 5 -12.88 19.37 8.51
N PHE A 6 -12.33 18.43 7.73
CA PHE A 6 -12.40 16.98 7.99
C PHE A 6 -11.65 16.57 9.27
N LYS A 7 -10.46 17.12 9.51
CA LYS A 7 -9.70 16.89 10.76
C LYS A 7 -10.47 17.39 11.99
N ARG A 8 -11.11 18.55 11.90
CA ARG A 8 -11.88 19.14 13.02
C ARG A 8 -13.16 18.35 13.33
N ALA A 9 -13.86 17.86 12.30
CA ALA A 9 -15.02 16.99 12.50
C ALA A 9 -14.61 15.63 13.11
N PHE A 10 -13.53 15.02 12.65
CA PHE A 10 -13.03 13.75 13.18
C PHE A 10 -12.63 13.83 14.67
N ILE A 11 -11.98 14.91 15.08
CA ILE A 11 -11.59 15.13 16.49
C ILE A 11 -12.80 15.45 17.38
N GLN A 12 -13.83 16.12 16.85
CA GLN A 12 -15.03 16.47 17.62
C GLN A 12 -16.04 15.31 17.73
N GLU A 13 -16.06 14.38 16.78
CA GLU A 13 -17.05 13.30 16.72
C GLU A 13 -16.48 11.93 17.12
N ALA A 14 -15.17 11.79 17.38
CA ALA A 14 -14.59 10.55 17.88
C ALA A 14 -15.15 10.23 19.28
N PRO A 15 -15.94 9.15 19.46
CA PRO A 15 -16.37 8.75 20.79
C PRO A 15 -15.15 8.26 21.59
N VAL A 16 -15.06 8.68 22.84
CA VAL A 16 -14.12 8.11 23.82
C VAL A 16 -14.43 6.62 23.94
N PHE A 17 -13.55 5.78 23.40
CA PHE A 17 -13.75 4.33 23.36
C PHE A 17 -13.81 3.76 24.78
N ALA A 18 -14.97 3.18 25.12
CA ALA A 18 -15.06 2.13 26.12
C ALA A 18 -14.88 0.80 25.39
N SER A 19 -13.84 0.06 25.76
CA SER A 19 -13.59 -1.31 25.32
C SER A 19 -14.75 -2.20 25.76
N GLU A 20 -15.56 -2.69 24.82
CA GLU A 20 -16.45 -3.82 25.12
C GLU A 20 -16.89 -4.56 23.85
N ILE A 21 -16.80 -5.90 23.97
CA ILE A 21 -17.39 -6.97 23.13
C ILE A 21 -16.39 -7.75 22.27
N GLN A 22 -15.65 -8.61 22.98
CA GLN A 22 -15.37 -9.99 22.56
C GLN A 22 -16.62 -10.87 22.69
N GLY A 23 -16.69 -11.93 21.87
CA GLY A 23 -17.63 -13.06 21.94
C GLY A 23 -17.98 -13.52 20.53
N VAL A 24 -17.71 -14.75 20.07
CA VAL A 24 -18.02 -16.11 20.60
C VAL A 24 -17.06 -17.09 19.86
N ASP A 25 -16.39 -18.13 20.38
CA ASP A 25 -16.53 -18.99 21.57
C ASP A 25 -15.18 -19.68 21.88
N SER A 26 -14.81 -19.78 23.16
CA SER A 26 -14.28 -21.00 23.81
C SER A 26 -14.04 -20.75 25.31
N LEU A 27 -14.89 -21.34 26.13
CA LEU A 27 -14.84 -21.33 27.59
C LEU A 27 -13.71 -22.24 28.09
N SER A 28 -12.74 -21.65 28.80
CA SER A 28 -12.09 -22.30 29.95
C SER A 28 -11.51 -21.22 30.87
N ASP A 29 -12.20 -20.98 31.99
CA ASP A 29 -11.74 -20.15 33.10
C ASP A 29 -10.55 -20.80 33.81
N VAL A 30 -9.40 -20.09 33.88
CA VAL A 30 -8.55 -20.01 35.08
C VAL A 30 -7.81 -18.66 35.09
N GLU A 31 -8.28 -17.77 35.97
CA GLU A 31 -7.59 -16.75 36.78
C GLU A 31 -6.41 -15.93 36.22
N THR A 32 -6.70 -14.63 36.07
CA THR A 32 -5.95 -13.50 36.65
C THR A 32 -4.43 -13.42 36.39
N GLU A 33 -4.04 -12.70 35.34
CA GLU A 33 -3.12 -11.56 35.49
C GLU A 33 -3.50 -10.46 34.49
N SER A 34 -3.82 -9.30 35.04
CA SER A 34 -4.03 -8.03 34.33
C SER A 34 -2.73 -7.62 33.65
N TYR A 35 -2.54 -8.03 32.39
CA TYR A 35 -1.61 -7.34 31.51
C TYR A 35 -2.24 -6.00 31.13
N PHE A 36 -1.91 -4.95 31.90
CA PHE A 36 -1.90 -3.61 31.34
C PHE A 36 -0.97 -3.68 30.12
N SER A 37 -1.51 -3.55 28.91
CA SER A 37 -0.69 -3.29 27.73
C SER A 37 0.22 -2.12 28.09
N ALA A 38 1.53 -2.34 28.07
CA ALA A 38 2.48 -1.25 28.08
C ALA A 38 2.03 -0.30 26.97
N VAL A 39 1.60 0.91 27.35
CA VAL A 39 1.55 2.00 26.39
C VAL A 39 3.00 2.16 25.97
N GLU A 40 3.34 1.72 24.75
CA GLU A 40 4.67 1.85 24.18
C GLU A 40 5.07 3.33 24.25
N GLU A 41 5.89 3.64 25.23
CA GLU A 41 6.29 5.00 25.57
C GLU A 41 7.33 5.41 24.53
N ILE A 42 6.97 6.34 23.64
CA ILE A 42 7.89 6.89 22.65
C ILE A 42 9.13 7.42 23.38
N ASP A 43 10.33 6.97 22.99
CA ASP A 43 11.57 7.46 23.59
C ASP A 43 11.78 8.93 23.19
N PHE A 44 11.42 9.84 24.11
CA PHE A 44 11.56 11.29 23.93
C PHE A 44 13.03 11.70 23.66
N SER A 45 14.01 10.93 24.14
CA SER A 45 15.44 11.21 23.91
C SER A 45 15.81 11.00 22.44
N GLU A 46 15.30 9.93 21.83
CA GLU A 46 15.48 9.65 20.40
C GLU A 46 14.78 10.71 19.54
N LEU A 47 13.57 11.10 19.93
CA LEU A 47 12.79 12.12 19.21
C LEU A 47 13.51 13.48 19.15
N GLU A 48 14.10 13.93 20.26
CA GLU A 48 14.90 15.16 20.29
C GLU A 48 16.14 15.08 19.38
N LEU A 49 16.83 13.94 19.35
CA LEU A 49 17.95 13.69 18.45
C LEU A 49 17.52 13.72 16.98
N GLN A 50 16.39 13.11 16.63
CA GLN A 50 15.84 13.14 15.27
C GLN A 50 15.46 14.57 14.85
N ILE A 51 14.86 15.35 15.74
CA ILE A 51 14.48 16.75 15.47
C ILE A 51 15.71 17.65 15.24
N SER A 52 16.80 17.42 15.98
CA SER A 52 18.02 18.23 15.88
C SER A 52 18.87 17.87 14.65
N SER A 53 18.96 16.59 14.30
CA SER A 53 19.78 16.08 13.19
C SER A 53 19.16 16.29 11.79
N ASN A 54 17.83 16.30 11.67
CA ASN A 54 17.14 16.42 10.38
C ASN A 54 16.85 17.87 9.93
N PHE A 55 17.77 18.82 10.17
CA PHE A 55 17.59 20.23 9.79
C PHE A 55 17.49 20.45 8.27
N HIS A 56 18.09 19.57 7.47
CA HIS A 56 18.07 19.59 6.00
C HIS A 56 16.77 19.05 5.41
N ARG A 57 15.88 18.46 6.23
CA ARG A 57 14.58 17.91 5.84
C ARG A 57 13.45 18.61 6.62
N PRO A 58 13.15 19.89 6.34
CA PRO A 58 12.22 20.66 7.14
C PRO A 58 10.80 20.09 7.15
N PHE A 59 10.35 19.42 6.08
CA PHE A 59 9.04 18.76 6.05
C PHE A 59 8.97 17.60 7.05
N TYR A 60 9.99 16.73 7.06
CA TYR A 60 10.11 15.64 8.04
C TYR A 60 10.28 16.15 9.47
N ARG A 61 11.10 17.19 9.66
CA ARG A 61 11.29 17.82 10.96
C ARG A 61 10.01 18.42 11.52
N SER A 62 9.14 18.97 10.66
CA SER A 62 7.81 19.43 11.08
C SER A 62 6.95 18.27 11.59
N ALA A 63 6.97 17.13 10.91
CA ALA A 63 6.24 15.94 11.34
C ALA A 63 6.76 15.38 12.67
N LEU A 64 8.08 15.38 12.89
CA LEU A 64 8.67 14.99 14.18
C LEU A 64 8.22 15.91 15.33
N LYS A 65 8.10 17.21 15.10
CA LYS A 65 7.58 18.14 16.12
C LYS A 65 6.11 17.87 16.46
N GLU A 66 5.29 17.55 15.47
CA GLU A 66 3.89 17.18 15.70
C GLU A 66 3.75 15.85 16.42
N LEU A 67 4.66 14.91 16.17
CA LEU A 67 4.76 13.67 16.96
C LEU A 67 5.07 13.98 18.43
N ASN A 68 5.98 14.92 18.71
CA ASN A 68 6.30 15.37 20.07
C ASN A 68 5.10 15.98 20.81
N GLU A 69 4.15 16.55 20.07
CA GLU A 69 2.91 17.10 20.62
C GLU A 69 1.82 16.02 20.85
N GLY A 70 2.09 14.76 20.48
CA GLY A 70 1.13 13.65 20.60
C GLY A 70 0.05 13.63 19.52
N ASN A 71 0.23 14.36 18.42
CA ASN A 71 -0.81 14.59 17.40
C ASN A 71 -0.87 13.50 16.31
N VAL A 72 -0.04 12.45 16.39
CA VAL A 72 0.01 11.39 15.38
C VAL A 72 -0.67 10.12 15.89
N THR A 73 -1.86 9.84 15.35
CA THR A 73 -2.57 8.58 15.60
C THR A 73 -2.10 7.49 14.65
N PHE A 74 -2.11 6.24 15.09
CA PHE A 74 -1.75 5.07 14.28
C PHE A 74 -2.50 3.83 14.77
N ARG A 75 -2.76 2.89 13.85
CA ARG A 75 -3.48 1.64 14.14
C ARG A 75 -2.54 0.58 14.71
N SER A 76 -1.42 0.40 14.03
CA SER A 76 -0.39 -0.58 14.35
C SER A 76 0.96 -0.02 13.90
N LEU A 77 2.01 -0.26 14.67
CA LEU A 77 3.37 0.07 14.26
C LEU A 77 3.82 -0.89 13.15
N ARG A 78 4.12 -0.35 11.97
CA ARG A 78 4.59 -1.11 10.81
C ARG A 78 6.08 -0.88 10.55
N THR A 79 6.83 -0.54 11.59
CA THR A 79 8.25 -0.14 11.55
C THR A 79 9.11 -1.14 10.79
N GLU A 80 9.04 -2.42 11.17
CA GLU A 80 9.78 -3.50 10.50
C GLU A 80 9.31 -3.71 9.05
N MET A 81 7.99 -3.72 8.81
CA MET A 81 7.43 -3.94 7.48
C MET A 81 7.87 -2.86 6.48
N MET A 82 7.97 -1.61 6.95
CA MET A 82 8.36 -0.43 6.18
C MET A 82 9.88 -0.18 6.19
N ASN A 83 10.68 -1.08 6.78
CA ASN A 83 12.14 -0.95 6.91
C ASN A 83 12.57 0.39 7.56
N CYS A 84 11.82 0.87 8.55
CA CYS A 84 12.22 2.01 9.38
C CYS A 84 13.14 1.54 10.52
N GLN A 85 14.08 2.37 10.96
CA GLN A 85 15.04 2.04 12.02
C GLN A 85 14.42 2.12 13.41
N SER A 86 13.37 2.94 13.57
CA SER A 86 12.65 3.11 14.82
C SER A 86 11.18 3.50 14.61
N ASP A 87 10.38 3.35 15.65
CA ASP A 87 8.97 3.75 15.65
C ASP A 87 8.81 5.27 15.50
N VAL A 88 9.72 6.05 16.08
CA VAL A 88 9.78 7.51 15.89
C VAL A 88 9.96 7.84 14.41
N GLU A 89 10.89 7.15 13.74
CA GLU A 89 11.12 7.36 12.32
C GLU A 89 9.88 7.01 11.49
N TYR A 90 9.28 5.84 11.76
CA TYR A 90 8.08 5.38 11.09
C TYR A 90 6.92 6.35 11.25
N LEU A 91 6.60 6.78 12.48
CA LEU A 91 5.45 7.63 12.77
C LEU A 91 5.58 9.03 12.14
N ALA A 92 6.79 9.62 12.19
CA ALA A 92 7.03 10.89 11.53
C ALA A 92 6.94 10.79 10.00
N LYS A 93 7.45 9.70 9.41
CA LYS A 93 7.31 9.44 7.96
C LYS A 93 5.85 9.19 7.58
N LEU A 94 5.09 8.45 8.39
CA LEU A 94 3.66 8.22 8.18
C LEU A 94 2.89 9.54 8.11
N ALA A 95 3.19 10.49 9.00
CA ALA A 95 2.57 11.81 8.97
C ALA A 95 2.90 12.60 7.68
N CYS A 96 4.12 12.45 7.15
CA CYS A 96 4.50 12.99 5.83
C CYS A 96 3.75 12.28 4.69
N VAL A 97 3.71 10.94 4.69
CA VAL A 97 3.01 10.10 3.71
C VAL A 97 1.53 10.51 3.59
N ARG A 98 0.84 10.65 4.72
CA ARG A 98 -0.56 11.10 4.77
C ARG A 98 -0.75 12.45 4.08
N ARG A 99 0.09 13.44 4.40
CA ARG A 99 0.04 14.78 3.76
C ARG A 99 0.34 14.73 2.27
N GLY A 100 1.27 13.87 1.85
CA GLY A 100 1.58 13.68 0.44
C GLY A 100 0.39 13.14 -0.35
N PHE A 101 -0.30 12.13 0.20
CA PHE A 101 -1.55 11.64 -0.41
C PHE A 101 -2.66 12.70 -0.41
N ASP A 102 -2.84 13.45 0.68
CA ASP A 102 -3.81 14.57 0.71
C ASP A 102 -3.50 15.61 -0.39
N TYR A 103 -2.21 15.92 -0.62
CA TYR A 103 -1.79 16.85 -1.66
C TYR A 103 -2.11 16.32 -3.07
N ILE A 104 -1.82 15.05 -3.35
CA ILE A 104 -2.10 14.42 -4.64
C ILE A 104 -3.61 14.35 -4.90
N LEU A 105 -4.36 13.84 -3.92
CA LEU A 105 -5.80 13.59 -4.03
C LEU A 105 -6.67 14.86 -3.94
N ALA A 106 -6.07 16.01 -3.65
CA ALA A 106 -6.75 17.31 -3.75
C ALA A 106 -7.11 17.69 -5.20
N HIS A 107 -6.58 16.99 -6.20
CA HIS A 107 -6.73 17.31 -7.60
C HIS A 107 -7.55 16.24 -8.34
N ASP A 108 -8.66 16.64 -8.97
CA ASP A 108 -9.62 15.72 -9.61
C ASP A 108 -9.01 14.91 -10.77
N GLU A 109 -8.03 15.48 -11.50
CA GLU A 109 -7.35 14.79 -12.60
C GLU A 109 -6.52 13.60 -12.09
N GLN A 110 -5.79 13.80 -10.98
CA GLN A 110 -4.99 12.77 -10.30
C GLN A 110 -5.90 11.67 -9.75
N VAL A 111 -7.02 12.03 -9.12
CA VAL A 111 -8.02 11.07 -8.60
C VAL A 111 -8.60 10.23 -9.74
N THR A 112 -8.94 10.87 -10.87
CA THR A 112 -9.48 10.17 -12.05
C THR A 112 -8.47 9.19 -12.62
N TRP A 113 -7.21 9.61 -12.78
CA TRP A 113 -6.14 8.74 -13.26
C TRP A 113 -5.90 7.55 -12.32
N LEU A 114 -5.78 7.78 -11.01
CA LEU A 114 -5.60 6.70 -10.03
C LEU A 114 -6.75 5.70 -10.07
N THR A 115 -7.98 6.20 -10.21
CA THR A 115 -9.18 5.37 -10.28
C THR A 115 -9.17 4.45 -11.49
N GLN A 116 -8.82 4.98 -12.67
CA GLN A 116 -8.74 4.22 -13.92
C GLN A 116 -7.58 3.22 -13.93
N VAL A 117 -6.43 3.61 -13.40
CA VAL A 117 -5.27 2.72 -13.24
C VAL A 117 -5.60 1.57 -12.30
N GLY A 118 -6.20 1.86 -11.15
CA GLY A 118 -6.61 0.83 -10.19
C GLY A 118 -7.58 -0.18 -10.78
N GLU A 119 -8.59 0.30 -11.51
CA GLU A 119 -9.55 -0.55 -12.24
C GLU A 119 -8.86 -1.44 -13.26
N SER A 120 -7.99 -0.86 -14.09
CA SER A 120 -7.30 -1.55 -15.18
C SER A 120 -6.34 -2.62 -14.67
N LEU A 121 -5.61 -2.34 -13.60
CA LEU A 121 -4.74 -3.30 -12.93
C LEU A 121 -5.53 -4.47 -12.34
N ALA A 122 -6.64 -4.20 -11.67
CA ALA A 122 -7.49 -5.24 -11.08
C ALA A 122 -8.15 -6.10 -12.18
N CYS A 123 -8.72 -5.49 -13.22
CA CYS A 123 -9.27 -6.21 -14.37
C CYS A 123 -8.21 -7.06 -15.08
N GLY A 124 -7.01 -6.50 -15.29
CA GLY A 124 -5.89 -7.22 -15.89
C GLY A 124 -5.50 -8.46 -15.08
N ALA A 125 -5.33 -8.31 -13.77
CA ALA A 125 -5.03 -9.42 -12.88
C ALA A 125 -6.14 -10.49 -12.88
N LEU A 126 -7.41 -10.07 -12.85
CA LEU A 126 -8.55 -10.99 -12.92
C LEU A 126 -8.56 -11.81 -14.21
N ILE A 127 -8.29 -11.18 -15.37
CA ILE A 127 -8.19 -11.88 -16.65
C ILE A 127 -7.05 -12.91 -16.62
N CYS A 128 -5.87 -12.54 -16.09
CA CYS A 128 -4.74 -13.46 -15.91
C CYS A 128 -5.08 -14.65 -14.99
N LEU A 129 -5.97 -14.46 -14.01
CA LEU A 129 -6.48 -15.51 -13.12
C LEU A 129 -7.66 -16.32 -13.73
N GLY A 130 -8.03 -16.04 -14.98
CA GLY A 130 -9.13 -16.69 -15.68
C GLY A 130 -10.51 -16.32 -15.15
N CYS A 131 -10.64 -15.13 -14.54
CA CYS A 131 -11.90 -14.58 -14.05
C CYS A 131 -12.53 -13.60 -15.06
N LYS A 132 -13.83 -13.36 -14.91
CA LYS A 132 -14.55 -12.31 -15.62
C LYS A 132 -14.42 -10.98 -14.86
N THR A 133 -14.46 -9.86 -15.57
CA THR A 133 -14.29 -8.51 -15.00
C THR A 133 -15.61 -7.79 -14.70
N MET A 134 -16.70 -8.16 -15.39
CA MET A 134 -17.97 -7.42 -15.35
C MET A 134 -18.51 -7.17 -13.93
N ASP A 135 -18.50 -8.19 -13.07
CA ASP A 135 -18.99 -8.06 -11.69
C ASP A 135 -18.09 -7.13 -10.86
N PHE A 136 -16.78 -7.15 -11.12
CA PHE A 136 -15.81 -6.24 -10.48
C PHE A 136 -16.03 -4.80 -10.94
N GLU A 137 -16.17 -4.57 -12.26
CA GLU A 137 -16.37 -3.25 -12.86
C GLU A 137 -17.64 -2.59 -12.29
N GLU A 138 -18.76 -3.33 -12.19
CA GLU A 138 -20.00 -2.83 -11.59
C GLU A 138 -19.84 -2.49 -10.10
N ALA A 139 -19.21 -3.38 -9.33
CA ALA A 139 -18.98 -3.18 -7.90
C ALA A 139 -18.04 -1.99 -7.64
N TYR A 140 -17.00 -1.85 -8.46
CA TYR A 140 -16.02 -0.77 -8.37
C TYR A 140 -16.66 0.58 -8.71
N ALA A 141 -17.42 0.66 -9.80
CA ALA A 141 -18.19 1.87 -10.15
C ALA A 141 -19.14 2.30 -9.03
N SER A 142 -19.86 1.33 -8.43
CA SER A 142 -20.77 1.60 -7.29
C SER A 142 -20.01 2.15 -6.06
N LEU A 143 -18.82 1.62 -5.77
CA LEU A 143 -17.98 2.11 -4.68
C LEU A 143 -17.50 3.54 -4.92
N LEU A 144 -17.09 3.87 -6.16
CA LEU A 144 -16.66 5.21 -6.52
C LEU A 144 -17.80 6.22 -6.44
N GLU A 145 -19.00 5.85 -6.90
CA GLU A 145 -20.19 6.68 -6.78
C GLU A 145 -20.50 7.00 -5.32
N TYR A 146 -20.38 6.02 -4.42
CA TYR A 146 -20.52 6.25 -2.99
C TYR A 146 -19.44 7.21 -2.45
N LEU A 147 -18.17 7.02 -2.82
CA LEU A 147 -17.08 7.91 -2.42
C LEU A 147 -17.27 9.34 -2.94
N GLN A 148 -17.91 9.54 -4.09
CA GLN A 148 -18.31 10.87 -4.55
C GLN A 148 -19.43 11.46 -3.69
N SER A 149 -20.38 10.62 -3.25
CA SER A 149 -21.47 11.02 -2.36
C SER A 149 -21.03 11.41 -0.95
N THR A 150 -19.82 11.02 -0.50
CA THR A 150 -19.29 11.43 0.81
C THR A 150 -18.88 12.90 0.85
N LYS A 151 -18.98 13.63 -0.28
CA LYS A 151 -18.94 15.10 -0.30
C LYS A 151 -20.12 15.72 0.46
N ASP A 152 -21.23 15.00 0.57
CA ASP A 152 -22.39 15.43 1.35
C ASP A 152 -22.17 15.17 2.86
N PRO A 153 -22.40 16.15 3.75
CA PRO A 153 -22.13 16.00 5.19
C PRO A 153 -22.84 14.81 5.86
N GLY A 154 -24.03 14.45 5.39
CA GLY A 154 -24.80 13.33 5.95
C GLY A 154 -24.19 11.96 5.63
N ASN A 155 -23.66 11.78 4.42
CA ASN A 155 -22.98 10.55 4.03
C ASN A 155 -21.57 10.50 4.59
N LEU A 156 -20.92 11.66 4.72
CA LEU A 156 -19.64 11.80 5.40
C LEU A 156 -19.71 11.27 6.83
N ALA A 157 -20.69 11.69 7.64
CA ALA A 157 -20.82 11.25 9.02
C ALA A 157 -20.93 9.71 9.15
N LYS A 158 -21.70 9.07 8.25
CA LYS A 158 -21.79 7.60 8.19
C LYS A 158 -20.46 6.96 7.83
N PHE A 159 -19.77 7.51 6.83
CA PHE A 159 -18.46 7.03 6.40
C PHE A 159 -17.43 7.12 7.53
N VAL A 160 -17.38 8.24 8.26
CA VAL A 160 -16.48 8.42 9.40
C VAL A 160 -16.77 7.43 10.52
N ASP A 161 -18.05 7.27 10.88
CA ASP A 161 -18.48 6.31 11.91
C ASP A 161 -18.12 4.86 11.52
N GLU A 162 -18.29 4.48 10.24
CA GLU A 162 -17.85 3.17 9.73
C GLU A 162 -16.34 2.95 9.85
N LEU A 163 -15.55 3.94 9.43
CA LEU A 163 -14.09 3.88 9.48
C LEU A 163 -13.61 3.75 10.93
N ALA A 164 -14.16 4.55 11.85
CA ALA A 164 -13.84 4.48 13.27
C ALA A 164 -14.20 3.11 13.87
N ALA A 165 -15.36 2.54 13.52
CA ALA A 165 -15.76 1.20 13.96
C ALA A 165 -14.86 0.07 13.42
N LYS A 166 -14.02 0.35 12.41
CA LYS A 166 -13.03 -0.58 11.84
C LYS A 166 -11.59 -0.22 12.17
N ASP A 167 -11.39 0.60 13.20
CA ASP A 167 -10.09 1.02 13.73
C ASP A 167 -9.22 1.82 12.75
N VAL A 168 -9.85 2.57 11.85
CA VAL A 168 -9.16 3.54 10.99
C VAL A 168 -8.93 4.82 11.78
N ARG A 169 -7.66 5.12 12.05
CA ARG A 169 -7.24 6.17 12.99
C ARG A 169 -7.15 7.56 12.39
N ALA A 170 -7.09 7.66 11.07
CA ALA A 170 -7.11 8.90 10.31
C ALA A 170 -7.87 8.69 9.01
N ILE A 171 -8.72 9.66 8.63
CA ILE A 171 -9.39 9.66 7.33
C ILE A 171 -8.38 10.09 6.27
N ASN A 172 -7.54 9.15 5.86
CA ASN A 172 -6.54 9.37 4.83
C ASN A 172 -6.47 8.13 3.93
N PHE A 173 -6.11 8.34 2.67
CA PHE A 173 -6.01 7.26 1.69
C PHE A 173 -5.04 6.16 2.12
N TYR A 174 -3.90 6.51 2.74
CA TYR A 174 -2.95 5.51 3.21
C TYR A 174 -3.56 4.62 4.30
N ASP A 175 -4.18 5.22 5.31
CA ASP A 175 -4.81 4.48 6.41
C ASP A 175 -5.95 3.58 5.94
N ILE A 176 -6.80 4.07 5.04
CA ILE A 176 -7.97 3.33 4.55
C ILE A 176 -7.54 2.24 3.56
N PHE A 177 -6.78 2.59 2.53
CA PHE A 177 -6.47 1.68 1.44
C PHE A 177 -5.23 0.83 1.72
N PHE A 178 -4.11 1.44 2.08
CA PHE A 178 -2.86 0.70 2.26
C PHE A 178 -2.83 -0.05 3.59
N ASP A 179 -3.01 0.62 4.71
CA ASP A 179 -2.93 -0.02 6.02
C ASP A 179 -4.13 -0.94 6.25
N ARG A 180 -5.36 -0.41 6.21
CA ARG A 180 -6.54 -1.17 6.62
C ARG A 180 -7.00 -2.24 5.63
N ILE A 181 -6.80 -2.03 4.33
CA ILE A 181 -7.33 -2.91 3.29
C ILE A 181 -6.22 -3.78 2.70
N LEU A 182 -5.16 -3.17 2.14
CA LEU A 182 -4.17 -3.89 1.37
C LEU A 182 -3.23 -4.71 2.24
N ILE A 183 -2.65 -4.10 3.29
CA ILE A 183 -1.73 -4.79 4.21
C ILE A 183 -2.48 -5.91 4.93
N ASP A 184 -3.66 -5.65 5.49
CA ASP A 184 -4.50 -6.71 6.10
C ASP A 184 -4.76 -7.86 5.11
N ALA A 185 -5.06 -7.56 3.84
CA ALA A 185 -5.30 -8.59 2.83
C ALA A 185 -4.04 -9.43 2.54
N LEU A 186 -2.87 -8.79 2.41
CA LEU A 186 -1.60 -9.47 2.18
C LEU A 186 -1.19 -10.34 3.38
N GLU A 187 -1.38 -9.86 4.61
CA GLU A 187 -1.12 -10.64 5.84
C GLU A 187 -2.03 -11.87 5.94
N ASN A 188 -3.32 -11.69 5.65
CA ASN A 188 -4.28 -12.80 5.61
C ASN A 188 -3.95 -13.83 4.53
N LEU A 189 -3.36 -13.41 3.40
CA LEU A 189 -2.90 -14.31 2.35
C LEU A 189 -1.57 -14.99 2.69
N GLY A 190 -0.71 -14.35 3.49
CA GLY A 190 0.51 -14.97 4.04
C GLY A 190 0.21 -15.99 5.15
N SER A 191 -0.92 -15.83 5.84
CA SER A 191 -1.36 -16.68 6.96
C SER A 191 -2.82 -17.15 6.83
N PRO A 192 -3.19 -17.85 5.74
CA PRO A 192 -4.57 -18.21 5.48
C PRO A 192 -5.13 -19.19 6.54
N PRO A 193 -6.45 -19.14 6.83
CA PRO A 193 -7.11 -20.08 7.75
C PRO A 193 -6.81 -21.55 7.42
N SER A 194 -6.65 -22.38 8.46
CA SER A 194 -6.32 -23.81 8.29
C SER A 194 -7.31 -24.56 7.41
N SER A 195 -8.58 -24.16 7.38
CA SER A 195 -9.62 -24.72 6.51
C SER A 195 -9.33 -24.46 5.01
N ILE A 196 -8.84 -23.26 4.68
CA ILE A 196 -8.44 -22.91 3.31
C ILE A 196 -7.17 -23.69 2.93
N LEU A 197 -6.18 -23.76 3.82
CA LEU A 197 -4.97 -24.55 3.58
C LEU A 197 -5.25 -26.04 3.39
N ALA A 198 -6.13 -26.62 4.21
CA ALA A 198 -6.52 -28.02 4.08
C ALA A 198 -7.21 -28.30 2.74
N LEU A 199 -8.06 -27.38 2.27
CA LEU A 199 -8.73 -27.47 0.97
C LEU A 199 -7.73 -27.37 -0.19
N THR A 200 -6.87 -26.36 -0.18
CA THR A 200 -5.96 -26.09 -1.31
C THR A 200 -4.86 -27.15 -1.42
N ARG A 201 -4.33 -27.62 -0.28
CA ARG A 201 -3.29 -28.66 -0.22
C ARG A 201 -3.80 -30.09 -0.42
N ASN A 202 -5.12 -30.30 -0.45
CA ASN A 202 -5.68 -31.64 -0.63
C ASN A 202 -5.40 -32.19 -2.04
N THR A 203 -4.60 -33.25 -2.18
CA THR A 203 -4.22 -33.80 -3.50
C THR A 203 -5.31 -34.66 -4.15
N TRP A 204 -6.39 -34.98 -3.43
CA TRP A 204 -7.46 -35.87 -3.90
C TRP A 204 -8.61 -35.09 -4.56
N LEU A 205 -8.72 -33.79 -4.28
CA LEU A 205 -9.74 -32.91 -4.86
C LEU A 205 -9.28 -32.35 -6.21
N SER A 206 -10.19 -32.32 -7.18
CA SER A 206 -9.90 -31.71 -8.48
C SER A 206 -9.70 -30.19 -8.33
N PRO A 207 -8.83 -29.56 -9.16
CA PRO A 207 -8.61 -28.11 -9.11
C PRO A 207 -9.90 -27.29 -9.27
N GLY A 208 -10.81 -27.72 -10.16
CA GLY A 208 -12.10 -27.08 -10.35
C GLY A 208 -12.97 -27.13 -9.09
N PHE A 209 -13.01 -28.27 -8.39
CA PHE A 209 -13.74 -28.39 -7.13
C PHE A 209 -13.14 -27.48 -6.04
N LYS A 210 -11.80 -27.44 -5.92
CA LYS A 210 -11.13 -26.56 -4.95
C LYS A 210 -11.46 -25.09 -5.21
N ARG A 211 -11.45 -24.66 -6.47
CA ARG A 211 -11.80 -23.29 -6.86
C ARG A 211 -13.24 -22.95 -6.46
N SER A 212 -14.22 -23.81 -6.80
CA SER A 212 -15.62 -23.58 -6.42
C SER A 212 -15.85 -23.59 -4.90
N ALA A 213 -15.13 -24.44 -4.16
CA ALA A 213 -15.19 -24.47 -2.71
C ALA A 213 -14.59 -23.20 -2.09
N LEU A 214 -13.50 -22.68 -2.67
CA LEU A 214 -12.89 -21.41 -2.27
C LEU A 214 -13.85 -20.24 -2.53
N ASP A 215 -14.47 -20.19 -3.71
CA ASP A 215 -15.49 -19.18 -4.05
C ASP A 215 -16.63 -19.18 -3.02
N SER A 216 -17.13 -20.37 -2.66
CA SER A 216 -18.21 -20.52 -1.68
C SER A 216 -17.78 -20.08 -0.26
N ALA A 217 -16.55 -20.37 0.13
CA ALA A 217 -16.00 -19.98 1.42
C ALA A 217 -15.83 -18.46 1.52
N VAL A 218 -15.24 -17.83 0.51
CA VAL A 218 -15.08 -16.38 0.44
C VAL A 218 -16.44 -15.69 0.45
N TRP A 219 -17.39 -16.15 -0.37
CA TRP A 219 -18.75 -15.64 -0.40
C TRP A 219 -19.41 -15.68 0.99
N THR A 220 -19.31 -16.82 1.67
CA THR A 220 -19.89 -17.01 3.01
C THR A 220 -19.29 -16.02 4.02
N ILE A 221 -17.97 -15.82 3.98
CA ILE A 221 -17.27 -14.85 4.84
C ILE A 221 -17.73 -13.42 4.54
N MET A 222 -17.82 -13.03 3.26
CA MET A 222 -18.26 -11.69 2.87
C MET A 222 -19.72 -11.43 3.23
N ALA A 223 -20.60 -12.41 3.00
CA ALA A 223 -22.00 -12.33 3.38
C ALA A 223 -22.16 -12.20 4.91
N ALA A 224 -21.38 -12.93 5.70
CA ALA A 224 -21.37 -12.81 7.15
C ALA A 224 -20.88 -11.42 7.59
N LYS A 225 -19.77 -10.92 7.02
CA LYS A 225 -19.24 -9.59 7.34
C LYS A 225 -20.24 -8.47 7.02
N ARG A 226 -20.93 -8.55 5.87
CA ARG A 226 -21.97 -7.57 5.48
C ARG A 226 -23.15 -7.54 6.45
N LYS A 227 -23.59 -8.70 6.96
CA LYS A 227 -24.69 -8.78 7.96
C LYS A 227 -24.35 -8.10 9.28
N LEU A 228 -23.06 -7.97 9.62
CA LEU A 228 -22.58 -7.34 10.84
C LEU A 228 -22.33 -5.83 10.68
N LEU A 229 -22.58 -5.25 9.50
CA LEU A 229 -22.38 -3.83 9.27
C LEU A 229 -23.56 -3.01 9.81
N LYS A 230 -23.23 -1.89 10.45
CA LYS A 230 -24.20 -0.90 10.92
C LYS A 230 -24.96 -0.26 9.75
N TYR A 231 -24.27 0.01 8.63
CA TYR A 231 -24.86 0.61 7.44
C TYR A 231 -24.82 -0.40 6.28
N PRO A 232 -25.98 -0.93 5.83
CA PRO A 232 -26.03 -1.93 4.77
C PRO A 232 -25.66 -1.37 3.39
N ASP A 233 -25.79 -0.06 3.19
CA ASP A 233 -25.42 0.66 1.97
C ASP A 233 -24.20 1.58 2.19
N GLY A 234 -23.41 1.29 3.23
CA GLY A 234 -22.20 2.02 3.59
C GLY A 234 -20.97 1.62 2.79
N PHE A 235 -19.85 2.28 3.09
CA PHE A 235 -18.56 2.05 2.44
C PHE A 235 -18.12 0.60 2.54
N PHE A 236 -18.16 -0.01 3.72
CA PHE A 236 -17.67 -1.38 3.89
C PHE A 236 -18.55 -2.40 3.18
N SER A 237 -19.85 -2.11 3.01
CA SER A 237 -20.75 -3.00 2.26
C SER A 237 -20.36 -3.03 0.78
N LEU A 238 -20.16 -1.86 0.18
CA LEU A 238 -19.74 -1.72 -1.22
C LEU A 238 -18.31 -2.25 -1.43
N TYR A 239 -17.40 -1.95 -0.51
CA TYR A 239 -16.05 -2.51 -0.52
C TYR A 239 -16.08 -4.04 -0.45
N TYR A 240 -16.89 -4.65 0.42
CA TYR A 240 -16.98 -6.12 0.47
C TYR A 240 -17.56 -6.71 -0.81
N ARG A 241 -18.44 -6.00 -1.55
CA ARG A 241 -18.86 -6.45 -2.90
C ARG A 241 -17.67 -6.47 -3.87
N VAL A 242 -16.82 -5.44 -3.86
CA VAL A 242 -15.59 -5.43 -4.67
C VAL A 242 -14.69 -6.60 -4.28
N VAL A 243 -14.41 -6.77 -2.98
CA VAL A 243 -13.56 -7.86 -2.47
C VAL A 243 -14.09 -9.23 -2.86
N GLU A 244 -15.40 -9.45 -2.83
CA GLU A 244 -16.03 -10.73 -3.21
C GLU A 244 -15.67 -11.15 -4.65
N THR A 245 -15.48 -10.19 -5.56
CA THR A 245 -15.12 -10.46 -6.96
C THR A 245 -13.64 -10.78 -7.16
N VAL A 246 -12.77 -10.33 -6.25
CA VAL A 246 -11.30 -10.43 -6.40
C VAL A 246 -10.67 -11.45 -5.45
N ALA A 247 -11.20 -11.58 -4.23
CA ALA A 247 -10.56 -12.33 -3.15
C ALA A 247 -10.40 -13.81 -3.47
N SER A 248 -11.40 -14.46 -4.06
CA SER A 248 -11.29 -15.88 -4.44
C SER A 248 -10.27 -16.08 -5.55
N ALA A 249 -10.23 -15.17 -6.52
CA ALA A 249 -9.27 -15.19 -7.61
C ALA A 249 -7.83 -15.06 -7.08
N MET A 250 -7.61 -14.08 -6.20
CA MET A 250 -6.29 -13.87 -5.57
C MET A 250 -5.90 -15.02 -4.65
N ALA A 251 -6.82 -15.52 -3.82
CA ALA A 251 -6.55 -16.67 -2.97
C ALA A 251 -6.23 -17.93 -3.78
N TRP A 252 -6.91 -18.15 -4.93
CA TRP A 252 -6.54 -19.21 -5.86
C TRP A 252 -5.19 -18.96 -6.53
N GLY A 253 -4.91 -17.72 -6.90
CA GLY A 253 -3.63 -17.30 -7.47
C GLY A 253 -2.46 -17.57 -6.52
N PHE A 254 -2.60 -17.29 -5.23
CA PHE A 254 -1.54 -17.51 -4.23
C PHE A 254 -1.46 -18.93 -3.67
N LEU A 255 -2.59 -19.61 -3.49
CA LEU A 255 -2.66 -20.88 -2.75
C LEU A 255 -3.07 -22.07 -3.62
N GLY A 256 -3.44 -21.82 -4.87
CA GLY A 256 -3.84 -22.85 -5.82
C GLY A 256 -2.70 -23.77 -6.20
N SER A 257 -3.00 -24.75 -7.05
CA SER A 257 -2.05 -25.78 -7.47
C SER A 257 -1.22 -25.40 -8.72
N ASP A 258 -1.31 -24.16 -9.19
CA ASP A 258 -0.67 -23.71 -10.43
C ASP A 258 0.52 -22.81 -10.07
N GLU A 259 1.72 -23.39 -10.12
CA GLU A 259 2.97 -22.72 -9.72
C GLU A 259 3.28 -21.47 -10.56
N VAL A 260 2.86 -21.45 -11.83
CA VAL A 260 3.04 -20.29 -12.72
C VAL A 260 2.14 -19.13 -12.26
N LEU A 261 0.89 -19.43 -11.89
CA LEU A 261 -0.01 -18.43 -11.29
C LEU A 261 0.47 -17.97 -9.92
N ASN A 262 0.99 -18.89 -9.08
CA ASN A 262 1.56 -18.54 -7.78
C ASN A 262 2.72 -17.56 -7.95
N THR A 263 3.66 -17.87 -8.85
CA THR A 263 4.81 -17.01 -9.13
C THR A 263 4.38 -15.61 -9.61
N PHE A 264 3.41 -15.53 -10.51
CA PHE A 264 2.84 -14.26 -10.95
C PHE A 264 2.23 -13.44 -9.79
N CYS A 265 1.40 -14.07 -8.97
CA CYS A 265 0.80 -13.41 -7.81
C CYS A 265 1.85 -12.97 -6.78
N ASP A 266 2.89 -13.77 -6.56
CA ASP A 266 4.01 -13.43 -5.68
C ASP A 266 4.83 -12.25 -6.21
N SER A 267 5.10 -12.19 -7.52
CA SER A 267 5.73 -11.01 -8.14
C SER A 267 4.89 -9.75 -7.99
N VAL A 268 3.57 -9.84 -8.18
CA VAL A 268 2.64 -8.72 -7.94
C VAL A 268 2.69 -8.27 -6.48
N ARG A 269 2.69 -9.22 -5.53
CA ARG A 269 2.82 -8.92 -4.09
C ARG A 269 4.13 -8.21 -3.78
N GLU A 270 5.25 -8.75 -4.26
CA GLU A 270 6.58 -8.21 -4.02
C GLU A 270 6.69 -6.77 -4.55
N GLU A 271 6.15 -6.52 -5.73
CA GLU A 271 6.12 -5.20 -6.35
C GLU A 271 5.34 -4.17 -5.50
N VAL A 272 4.15 -4.56 -5.02
CA VAL A 272 3.33 -3.73 -4.13
C VAL A 272 4.03 -3.47 -2.80
N VAL A 273 4.64 -4.49 -2.18
CA VAL A 273 5.36 -4.35 -0.90
C VAL A 273 6.59 -3.46 -1.07
N THR A 274 7.31 -3.59 -2.18
CA THR A 274 8.48 -2.76 -2.50
C THR A 274 8.07 -1.30 -2.69
N PHE A 275 6.97 -1.04 -3.40
CA PHE A 275 6.40 0.30 -3.50
C PHE A 275 6.04 0.86 -2.11
N LEU A 276 5.35 0.09 -1.27
CA LEU A 276 4.98 0.53 0.09
C LEU A 276 6.19 0.94 0.91
N ARG A 277 7.27 0.14 0.89
CA ARG A 277 8.53 0.45 1.55
C ARG A 277 9.20 1.71 0.99
N SER A 278 9.09 1.95 -0.32
CA SER A 278 9.66 3.15 -0.95
C SER A 278 9.10 4.45 -0.37
N LEU A 279 7.83 4.46 0.07
CA LEU A 279 7.17 5.62 0.71
C LEU A 279 7.84 6.04 2.02
N PHE A 280 8.64 5.15 2.62
CA PHE A 280 9.35 5.37 3.86
C PHE A 280 10.88 5.42 3.65
N LYS A 281 11.39 5.28 2.42
CA LYS A 281 12.84 5.39 2.14
C LYS A 281 13.22 6.87 2.01
N PHE A 282 14.35 7.27 2.58
CA PHE A 282 14.93 8.59 2.28
C PHE A 282 15.58 8.58 0.89
N ILE A 283 15.49 9.68 0.14
CA ILE A 283 16.29 9.83 -1.08
C ILE A 283 17.79 9.77 -0.74
N GLU A 284 18.55 9.02 -1.53
CA GLU A 284 20.00 8.94 -1.42
C GLU A 284 20.60 10.20 -2.05
N VAL A 285 21.54 10.84 -1.35
CA VAL A 285 22.12 12.15 -1.73
C VAL A 285 22.94 12.09 -3.04
N GLY A 286 23.09 10.91 -3.65
CA GLY A 286 23.78 10.71 -4.94
C GLY A 286 22.93 10.93 -6.19
N ASP A 287 21.59 10.90 -6.08
CA ASP A 287 20.71 11.03 -7.26
C ASP A 287 20.39 12.49 -7.61
N SER A 288 20.81 13.42 -6.76
CA SER A 288 20.55 14.85 -6.88
C SER A 288 21.80 15.66 -7.25
N SER A 289 22.67 15.18 -8.16
CA SER A 289 23.54 16.02 -9.00
C SER A 289 24.65 15.20 -9.71
N VAL A 290 24.45 14.75 -10.95
CA VAL A 290 25.50 14.77 -12.00
C VAL A 290 24.84 14.82 -13.40
N ASN A 291 24.43 16.01 -13.82
CA ASN A 291 24.49 16.41 -15.22
C ASN A 291 25.25 17.73 -15.24
N GLY A 292 26.56 17.59 -15.06
CA GLY A 292 27.50 18.70 -15.01
C GLY A 292 28.88 18.10 -15.17
N ASP A 293 29.38 18.16 -16.41
CA ASP A 293 30.73 17.80 -16.78
C ASP A 293 31.75 18.41 -15.82
N ALA A 294 32.41 17.56 -15.05
CA ALA A 294 33.69 17.88 -14.41
C ALA A 294 34.44 16.57 -14.16
N SER A 295 35.34 16.23 -15.09
CA SER A 295 36.34 15.20 -14.89
C SER A 295 37.20 15.52 -13.66
N PRO A 296 37.45 14.57 -12.76
CA PRO A 296 38.54 14.65 -11.81
C PRO A 296 39.66 13.72 -12.29
N SER A 297 40.52 14.25 -13.15
CA SER A 297 41.92 13.84 -13.17
C SER A 297 42.62 14.59 -12.04
N ASP A 298 43.05 13.91 -10.99
CA ASP A 298 44.35 14.14 -10.36
C ASP A 298 44.55 13.33 -9.07
N PHE A 299 45.69 12.63 -9.05
CA PHE A 299 46.49 12.13 -7.91
C PHE A 299 46.34 10.66 -7.42
N PRO A 300 47.47 10.04 -6.97
CA PRO A 300 48.11 8.98 -7.74
C PRO A 300 48.27 7.64 -6.98
N ASP A 301 48.68 6.64 -7.76
CA ASP A 301 49.16 5.31 -7.41
C ASP A 301 49.81 5.17 -6.03
N PHE A 302 49.28 4.24 -5.22
CA PHE A 302 50.07 3.48 -4.27
C PHE A 302 49.89 1.99 -4.56
N VAL A 303 50.96 1.42 -5.11
CA VAL A 303 51.19 0.00 -5.33
C VAL A 303 51.67 -0.61 -4.01
N GLU A 304 50.93 -1.56 -3.46
CA GLU A 304 51.50 -2.64 -2.66
C GLU A 304 50.94 -3.98 -3.17
N ASN A 305 51.79 -4.68 -3.91
CA ASN A 305 51.66 -6.10 -4.20
C ASN A 305 51.88 -6.89 -2.90
N GLU A 306 51.07 -7.93 -2.65
CA GLU A 306 51.60 -9.30 -2.58
C GLU A 306 50.48 -10.37 -2.44
N HIS A 307 50.65 -11.41 -3.27
CA HIS A 307 50.25 -12.82 -3.10
C HIS A 307 48.91 -13.30 -3.67
N ASP A 308 48.97 -13.65 -4.96
CA ASP A 308 48.74 -14.98 -5.53
C ASP A 308 47.87 -15.97 -4.74
N PHE A 309 46.67 -16.23 -5.25
CA PHE A 309 46.18 -17.60 -5.48
C PHE A 309 45.27 -17.59 -6.72
N GLU A 310 45.75 -18.24 -7.79
CA GLU A 310 44.96 -18.65 -8.94
C GLU A 310 44.02 -19.79 -8.54
N GLU A 311 42.73 -19.68 -8.88
CA GLU A 311 41.95 -20.84 -9.30
C GLU A 311 40.86 -20.39 -10.29
N ASP A 312 40.99 -20.92 -11.51
CA ASP A 312 40.05 -20.85 -12.62
C ASP A 312 38.67 -21.38 -12.21
N ASP A 313 37.62 -20.58 -12.42
CA ASP A 313 36.33 -21.11 -12.85
C ASP A 313 35.63 -20.11 -13.77
N ALA A 314 35.88 -20.25 -15.07
CA ALA A 314 35.20 -19.52 -16.11
C ALA A 314 33.77 -20.07 -16.29
N THR A 315 32.84 -19.63 -15.45
CA THR A 315 31.41 -19.80 -15.70
C THR A 315 30.93 -18.71 -16.66
N ILE A 316 30.76 -19.09 -17.93
CA ILE A 316 30.08 -18.28 -18.95
C ILE A 316 28.60 -18.19 -18.56
N THR A 317 28.17 -17.05 -18.01
CA THR A 317 26.74 -16.71 -17.92
C THR A 317 26.29 -16.05 -19.23
N PRO A 318 25.17 -16.51 -19.84
CA PRO A 318 24.64 -15.89 -21.05
C PRO A 318 24.00 -14.54 -20.71
N ASP A 319 24.24 -13.54 -21.57
CA ASP A 319 23.61 -12.23 -21.55
C ASP A 319 22.07 -12.36 -21.46
N GLY A 320 21.53 -12.00 -20.30
CA GLY A 320 20.10 -11.94 -20.01
C GLY A 320 19.76 -10.62 -19.34
N ASP A 321 19.26 -9.67 -20.14
CA ASP A 321 18.38 -8.56 -19.78
C ASP A 321 18.61 -7.90 -18.40
N ASN A 322 19.62 -7.02 -18.32
CA ASN A 322 19.89 -6.19 -17.14
C ASN A 322 18.88 -5.04 -17.05
N GLY A 323 17.65 -5.33 -16.65
CA GLY A 323 16.84 -4.36 -15.91
C GLY A 323 17.45 -4.15 -14.51
N PRO A 324 17.38 -2.94 -13.91
CA PRO A 324 17.85 -2.76 -12.55
C PRO A 324 17.12 -3.73 -11.61
N PRO A 325 17.80 -4.27 -10.58
CA PRO A 325 17.18 -5.18 -9.62
C PRO A 325 15.92 -4.53 -9.01
N PRO A 326 14.91 -5.33 -8.59
CA PRO A 326 13.62 -4.82 -8.14
C PRO A 326 13.72 -3.79 -6.99
N HIS A 327 14.80 -3.80 -6.21
CA HIS A 327 15.06 -2.83 -5.15
C HIS A 327 15.46 -1.42 -5.61
N ASP A 328 15.88 -1.23 -6.87
CA ASP A 328 16.38 0.05 -7.39
C ASP A 328 15.38 0.78 -8.30
N ALA A 329 14.21 0.21 -8.55
CA ALA A 329 13.23 0.82 -9.45
C ALA A 329 12.51 2.04 -8.85
N TYR A 330 12.42 2.11 -7.52
CA TYR A 330 11.72 3.16 -6.79
C TYR A 330 12.71 4.15 -6.19
N THR A 331 12.48 5.43 -6.42
CA THR A 331 13.29 6.48 -5.79
C THR A 331 12.87 6.67 -4.34
N GLY A 332 13.82 7.10 -3.50
CA GLY A 332 13.50 7.50 -2.13
C GLY A 332 12.71 8.81 -2.11
N MET A 333 12.11 9.11 -0.96
CA MET A 333 11.30 10.30 -0.75
C MET A 333 12.16 11.50 -0.39
N ASP A 334 11.89 12.63 -1.05
CA ASP A 334 12.47 13.93 -0.72
C ASP A 334 11.63 14.63 0.37
N PHE A 335 12.19 14.76 1.56
CA PHE A 335 11.51 15.39 2.71
C PHE A 335 11.87 16.88 2.89
N THR A 336 12.26 17.57 1.81
CA THR A 336 12.54 19.01 1.84
C THR A 336 11.26 19.85 1.83
N SER A 337 10.25 19.50 1.03
CA SER A 337 8.96 20.19 0.99
C SER A 337 7.81 19.22 0.73
N ILE A 338 6.57 19.67 0.96
CA ILE A 338 5.39 18.86 0.64
C ILE A 338 5.28 18.58 -0.87
N GLU A 339 5.65 19.55 -1.72
CA GLU A 339 5.62 19.43 -3.18
C GLU A 339 6.66 18.42 -3.67
N ALA A 340 7.89 18.48 -3.16
CA ALA A 340 8.95 17.53 -3.50
C ALA A 340 8.58 16.11 -3.05
N PHE A 341 8.15 15.97 -1.80
CA PHE A 341 7.71 14.69 -1.24
C PHE A 341 6.54 14.08 -2.03
N SER A 342 5.52 14.89 -2.33
CA SER A 342 4.35 14.43 -3.10
C SER A 342 4.72 14.07 -4.54
N ALA A 343 5.67 14.78 -5.16
CA ALA A 343 6.18 14.43 -6.47
C ALA A 343 6.90 13.08 -6.47
N CYS A 344 7.68 12.77 -5.43
CA CYS A 344 8.29 11.44 -5.25
C CYS A 344 7.23 10.33 -5.12
N ILE A 345 6.23 10.51 -4.25
CA ILE A 345 5.12 9.55 -4.13
C ILE A 345 4.45 9.33 -5.47
N TYR A 346 4.09 10.42 -6.16
CA TYR A 346 3.35 10.34 -7.40
C TYR A 346 4.18 9.69 -8.52
N SER A 347 5.48 9.98 -8.59
CA SER A 347 6.41 9.29 -9.50
C SER A 347 6.49 7.79 -9.21
N ASN A 348 6.61 7.41 -7.94
CA ASN A 348 6.65 6.00 -7.54
C ASN A 348 5.33 5.28 -7.85
N ILE A 349 4.16 5.94 -7.77
CA ILE A 349 2.90 5.35 -8.21
C ILE A 349 2.92 5.06 -9.72
N ALA A 350 3.48 5.95 -10.54
CA ALA A 350 3.63 5.68 -11.98
C ALA A 350 4.61 4.54 -12.27
N THR A 351 5.67 4.42 -11.49
CA THR A 351 6.58 3.26 -11.57
C THR A 351 5.86 1.96 -11.21
N LEU A 352 5.10 1.95 -10.11
CA LEU A 352 4.28 0.80 -9.72
C LEU A 352 3.29 0.41 -10.81
N HIS A 353 2.57 1.39 -11.37
CA HIS A 353 1.63 1.17 -12.47
C HIS A 353 2.32 0.49 -13.65
N ARG A 354 3.44 1.03 -14.13
CA ARG A 354 4.18 0.46 -15.27
C ARG A 354 4.65 -0.97 -14.98
N ARG A 355 5.21 -1.22 -13.81
CA ARG A 355 5.75 -2.54 -13.45
C ARG A 355 4.65 -3.59 -13.30
N LEU A 356 3.54 -3.26 -12.64
CA LEU A 356 2.38 -4.16 -12.56
C LEU A 356 1.74 -4.38 -13.94
N ALA A 357 1.65 -3.35 -14.78
CA ALA A 357 1.15 -3.48 -16.15
C ALA A 357 2.03 -4.42 -16.97
N THR A 358 3.36 -4.30 -16.90
CA THR A 358 4.30 -5.22 -17.55
C THR A 358 4.09 -6.66 -17.07
N LEU A 359 4.02 -6.90 -15.76
CA LEU A 359 3.75 -8.23 -15.21
C LEU A 359 2.45 -8.84 -15.76
N ILE A 360 1.37 -8.06 -15.80
CA ILE A 360 0.07 -8.50 -16.32
C ILE A 360 0.17 -8.81 -17.83
N ILE A 361 0.77 -7.92 -18.61
CA ILE A 361 0.86 -8.06 -20.07
C ILE A 361 1.72 -9.28 -20.41
N ASP A 362 2.91 -9.41 -19.83
CA ASP A 362 3.83 -10.51 -20.10
C ASP A 362 3.19 -11.85 -19.70
N PHE A 363 2.51 -11.89 -18.55
CA PHE A 363 1.78 -13.08 -18.14
C PHE A 363 0.66 -13.43 -19.12
N SER A 364 -0.12 -12.43 -19.56
CA SER A 364 -1.22 -12.62 -20.51
C SER A 364 -0.73 -13.19 -21.85
N ILE A 365 0.43 -12.74 -22.33
CA ILE A 365 1.08 -13.23 -23.55
C ILE A 365 1.57 -14.66 -23.34
N SER A 366 2.27 -14.93 -22.24
CA SER A 366 2.82 -16.27 -21.95
C SER A 366 1.74 -17.35 -21.86
N ARG A 367 0.54 -16.99 -21.39
CA ARG A 367 -0.60 -17.90 -21.21
C ARG A 367 -1.61 -17.83 -22.36
N ASN A 368 -1.32 -17.07 -23.42
CA ASN A 368 -2.21 -16.83 -24.55
C ASN A 368 -3.65 -16.45 -24.11
N THR A 369 -3.73 -15.58 -23.10
CA THR A 369 -5.00 -15.12 -22.50
C THR A 369 -5.19 -13.65 -22.90
N PRO A 370 -5.94 -13.35 -23.97
CA PRO A 370 -6.02 -12.00 -24.50
C PRO A 370 -6.70 -11.05 -23.52
N LEU A 371 -6.05 -9.92 -23.24
CA LEU A 371 -6.64 -8.83 -22.46
C LEU A 371 -7.74 -8.13 -23.28
N GLN A 372 -8.76 -7.62 -22.60
CA GLN A 372 -9.75 -6.75 -23.22
C GLN A 372 -9.11 -5.43 -23.65
N VAL A 373 -9.60 -4.83 -24.73
CA VAL A 373 -9.02 -3.58 -25.29
C VAL A 373 -9.07 -2.43 -24.29
N SER A 374 -10.17 -2.30 -23.54
CA SER A 374 -10.33 -1.30 -22.47
C SER A 374 -9.26 -1.47 -21.39
N THR A 375 -9.09 -2.69 -20.89
CA THR A 375 -8.06 -3.03 -19.89
C THR A 375 -6.66 -2.74 -20.42
N PHE A 376 -6.34 -3.19 -21.64
CA PHE A 376 -5.02 -2.98 -22.24
C PHE A 376 -4.68 -1.49 -22.39
N ASN A 377 -5.63 -0.68 -22.85
CA ASN A 377 -5.46 0.77 -22.94
C ASN A 377 -5.26 1.40 -21.55
N GLY A 378 -6.01 0.92 -20.57
CA GLY A 378 -5.90 1.31 -19.17
C GLY A 378 -4.51 1.06 -18.56
N LEU A 379 -3.91 -0.08 -18.87
CA LEU A 379 -2.54 -0.45 -18.47
C LEU A 379 -1.46 0.44 -19.11
N HIS A 380 -1.79 1.20 -20.16
CA HIS A 380 -0.91 2.15 -20.85
C HIS A 380 -1.28 3.62 -20.56
N LEU A 381 -2.11 3.87 -19.54
CA LEU A 381 -2.51 5.24 -19.21
C LEU A 381 -1.31 6.09 -18.79
N ASN A 382 -1.15 7.21 -19.50
CA ASN A 382 -0.15 8.21 -19.17
C ASN A 382 -0.53 8.95 -17.88
N GLN A 383 0.44 9.09 -16.99
CA GLN A 383 0.26 9.86 -15.77
C GLN A 383 0.15 11.36 -16.11
N PRO A 384 -0.91 12.06 -15.66
CA PRO A 384 -1.01 13.51 -15.81
C PRO A 384 -0.01 14.22 -14.89
N PRO A 385 0.58 15.36 -15.28
CA PRO A 385 1.56 16.07 -14.47
C PRO A 385 0.95 16.58 -13.16
N LEU A 386 1.69 16.46 -12.05
CA LEU A 386 1.24 16.99 -10.77
C LEU A 386 1.32 18.53 -10.78
N PRO A 387 0.22 19.25 -10.48
CA PRO A 387 0.26 20.70 -10.40
C PRO A 387 1.23 21.16 -9.31
N ARG A 388 2.12 22.09 -9.67
CA ARG A 388 2.89 22.84 -8.68
C ARG A 388 1.95 23.84 -8.03
N SER A 389 1.95 23.94 -6.70
CA SER A 389 1.23 25.02 -6.02
C SER A 389 1.66 26.34 -6.65
N SER A 390 0.75 27.06 -7.29
CA SER A 390 1.03 28.43 -7.69
C SER A 390 1.37 29.19 -6.41
N THR A 391 2.62 29.61 -6.29
CA THR A 391 2.98 30.76 -5.44
C THR A 391 2.21 31.95 -6.02
N SER A 392 0.93 32.06 -5.69
CA SER A 392 0.21 33.30 -5.80
C SER A 392 0.98 34.28 -4.94
N ASN A 393 1.59 35.25 -5.60
CA ASN A 393 2.18 36.44 -5.00
C ASN A 393 1.23 36.97 -3.92
N VAL A 394 1.50 36.64 -2.67
CA VAL A 394 1.06 37.45 -1.54
C VAL A 394 2.03 38.63 -1.55
N VAL A 395 1.62 39.68 -2.26
CA VAL A 395 2.21 41.00 -2.11
C VAL A 395 1.91 41.43 -0.67
N LEU A 396 2.98 41.44 0.13
CA LEU A 396 3.20 42.09 1.44
C LEU A 396 2.14 41.91 2.53
#